data_AF-A0A3D1JT23-F1
#
_entry.id   AF-A0A3D1JT23-F1
#
_cell.length_a   1.000
_cell.length_b   1.000
_cell.length_c   1.000
_cell.angle_alpha   90.00
_cell.angle_beta   90.00
_cell.angle_gamma   90.00
#
_symmetry.space_group_name_H-M   'P 1'
#
loop_
_entity.id
_entity.type
_entity.pdbx_description
1 polymer ?
#
loop_
_entity_poly.entity_id
_entity_poly.type
_entity_poly.pdbx_seq_one_letter_code
_entity_poly.pdbx_strand_id
1 'polypeptide(L)'
;MNEKTKFVARTGVLIALAAVFQIVFSLIPLSPILKTALLGAMVNLVLYVAVVSVGPISAVAISFITPLVAFLTGKLPLAVLIPFVGLGNAV
;
A
#
# COMPACT_ATOMS: atom_id res chain seq x y z
N MET A 1 -2.28 12.15 -24.36
CA MET A 1 -1.66 11.26 -23.36
C MET A 1 -2.31 9.88 -23.49
N ASN A 2 -1.52 8.82 -23.67
CA ASN A 2 -2.04 7.46 -23.88
C ASN A 2 -2.78 6.94 -22.62
N GLU A 3 -3.84 6.15 -22.80
CA GLU A 3 -4.63 5.56 -21.70
C GLU A 3 -3.77 4.67 -20.79
N LYS A 4 -2.79 3.94 -21.35
CA LYS A 4 -1.81 3.19 -20.56
C LYS A 4 -0.97 4.09 -19.67
N THR A 5 -0.55 5.25 -20.18
CA THR A 5 0.23 6.23 -19.40
C THR A 5 -0.60 6.82 -18.27
N LYS A 6 -1.89 7.12 -18.51
CA LYS A 6 -2.83 7.59 -17.48
C LYS A 6 -3.01 6.56 -16.37
N PHE A 7 -3.18 5.29 -16.74
CA PHE A 7 -3.31 4.18 -15.78
C PHE A 7 -2.08 4.10 -14.87
N VAL A 8 -0.88 4.00 -15.46
CA VAL A 8 0.38 3.89 -14.71
C VAL A 8 0.59 5.11 -13.80
N ALA A 9 0.30 6.32 -14.29
CA ALA A 9 0.44 7.53 -13.49
C ALA A 9 -0.52 7.53 -12.28
N ARG A 10 -1.80 7.18 -12.48
CA ARG A 10 -2.78 7.12 -11.38
C ARG A 10 -2.44 6.05 -10.36
N THR A 11 -2.06 4.85 -10.80
CA THR A 11 -1.61 3.78 -9.90
C THR A 11 -0.34 4.18 -9.16
N GLY A 12 0.62 4.82 -9.83
CA GLY A 12 1.85 5.31 -9.22
C GLY A 12 1.61 6.35 -8.12
N VAL A 13 0.67 7.28 -8.34
CA VAL A 13 0.27 8.27 -7.32
C VAL A 13 -0.35 7.58 -6.10
N LEU A 14 -1.16 6.54 -6.29
CA LEU A 14 -1.76 5.80 -5.17
C LEU A 14 -0.72 4.97 -4.40
N ILE A 15 0.26 4.38 -5.09
CA ILE A 15 1.41 3.72 -4.45
C ILE A 15 2.21 4.74 -3.62
N ALA A 16 2.48 5.92 -4.18
CA ALA A 16 3.17 6.99 -3.47
C ALA A 16 2.39 7.43 -2.23
N LEU A 17 1.06 7.56 -2.33
CA LEU A 17 0.19 7.89 -1.21
C LEU A 17 0.26 6.82 -0.09
N ALA A 18 0.22 5.53 -0.45
CA ALA A 18 0.40 4.44 0.51
C ALA A 18 1.78 4.49 1.19
N ALA A 19 2.84 4.83 0.44
CA ALA A 19 4.18 5.00 0.99
C ALA A 19 4.27 6.20 1.95
N VAL A 20 3.60 7.32 1.63
CA VAL A 20 3.52 8.49 2.52
C VAL A 20 2.87 8.10 3.85
N PHE A 21 1.75 7.36 3.83
CA PHE A 21 1.15 6.87 5.08
C PHE A 21 2.14 6.02 5.88
N GLN A 22 2.85 5.08 5.25
CA GLN A 22 3.88 4.30 5.93
C GLN A 22 4.94 5.17 6.62
N ILE A 23 5.42 6.23 5.95
CA ILE A 23 6.42 7.14 6.51
C ILE A 23 5.83 7.95 7.66
N VAL A 24 4.66 8.55 7.49
CA VAL A 24 4.00 9.36 8.51
C VAL A 24 3.77 8.55 9.79
N PHE A 25 3.21 7.34 9.68
CA PHE A 25 3.01 6.46 10.84
C PHE A 25 4.32 5.98 11.48
N SER A 26 5.42 5.99 10.74
CA SER A 26 6.76 5.70 11.28
C SER A 26 7.26 6.82 12.19
N LEU A 27 6.91 8.07 11.90
CA LEU A 27 7.38 9.25 12.63
C LEU A 27 6.57 9.52 13.90
N ILE A 28 5.32 9.07 13.97
CA ILE A 28 4.47 9.31 15.13
C ILE A 28 4.81 8.32 16.27
N PRO A 29 5.00 8.79 17.52
CA PRO A 29 5.24 7.92 18.67
C PRO A 29 3.94 7.29 19.19
N LEU A 30 3.43 6.29 18.48
CA LEU A 30 2.30 5.42 18.88
C LEU A 30 2.80 4.04 19.35
N SER A 31 1.94 3.30 20.07
CA SER A 31 2.22 1.89 20.38
C SER A 31 2.29 1.05 19.09
N PRO A 32 3.10 -0.03 19.06
CA PRO A 32 3.26 -0.86 17.86
C PRO A 32 1.93 -1.41 17.32
N ILE A 33 1.04 -1.86 18.20
CA ILE A 33 -0.31 -2.37 17.85
C ILE A 33 -1.13 -1.30 17.13
N LEU A 34 -1.18 -0.08 17.69
CA LEU A 34 -1.97 1.01 17.14
C LEU A 34 -1.40 1.45 15.79
N LYS A 35 -0.07 1.48 15.64
CA LYS A 35 0.60 1.78 14.36
C LYS A 35 0.19 0.80 13.27
N THR A 36 0.27 -0.50 13.53
CA THR A 36 -0.07 -1.53 12.54
C THR A 36 -1.56 -1.50 12.17
N ALA A 37 -2.44 -1.29 13.14
CA ALA A 37 -3.88 -1.23 12.91
C ALA A 37 -4.26 0.01 12.06
N LEU A 38 -3.78 1.20 12.43
CA LEU A 38 -4.04 2.42 11.66
C LEU A 38 -3.41 2.34 10.27
N LEU A 39 -2.18 1.84 10.16
CA LEU A 39 -1.53 1.69 8.86
C LEU A 39 -2.32 0.73 7.95
N GLY A 40 -2.78 -0.41 8.47
CA GLY A 40 -3.60 -1.35 7.72
C GLY A 40 -4.90 -0.72 7.23
N ALA A 41 -5.61 0.03 8.08
CA ALA A 41 -6.83 0.74 7.68
C ALA A 41 -6.56 1.77 6.57
N MET A 42 -5.45 2.50 6.65
CA MET A 42 -5.05 3.50 5.64
C MET A 42 -4.65 2.84 4.31
N VAL A 43 -3.94 1.72 4.34
CA VAL A 43 -3.62 0.95 3.12
C VAL A 43 -4.91 0.43 2.47
N ASN A 44 -5.84 -0.11 3.24
CA ASN A 44 -7.14 -0.57 2.71
C ASN A 44 -7.96 0.58 2.10
N LEU A 45 -7.91 1.77 2.69
CA LEU A 45 -8.53 2.96 2.11
C LEU A 45 -7.92 3.29 0.74
N VAL A 46 -6.58 3.27 0.60
CA VAL A 46 -5.90 3.51 -0.68
C VAL A 46 -6.29 2.46 -1.72
N LEU A 47 -6.37 1.19 -1.32
CA LEU A 47 -6.78 0.09 -2.20
C LEU A 47 -8.22 0.27 -2.68
N TYR A 48 -9.14 0.61 -1.78
CA TYR A 48 -10.52 0.92 -2.13
C TYR A 48 -10.61 2.07 -3.14
N VAL A 49 -9.90 3.17 -2.88
CA VAL A 49 -9.81 4.31 -3.81
C VAL A 49 -9.21 3.88 -5.16
N ALA A 50 -8.22 2.99 -5.17
CA ALA A 50 -7.63 2.45 -6.40
C ALA A 50 -8.61 1.65 -7.23
N VAL A 51 -9.36 0.73 -6.60
CA VAL A 51 -10.40 -0.06 -7.28
C VAL A 51 -11.43 0.86 -7.93
N VAL A 52 -11.93 1.85 -7.18
CA VAL A 52 -13.01 2.73 -7.65
C VAL A 52 -12.53 3.73 -8.70
N SER A 53 -11.31 4.25 -8.58
CA SER A 53 -10.84 5.37 -9.43
C SER A 53 -10.06 4.92 -10.67
N VAL A 54 -9.44 3.73 -10.63
CA VAL A 54 -8.53 3.23 -11.68
C VAL A 54 -8.93 1.84 -12.12
N GLY A 55 -9.29 0.96 -11.18
CA GLY A 55 -9.78 -0.38 -11.45
C GLY A 55 -9.11 -1.45 -10.59
N PRO A 56 -9.68 -2.67 -10.55
CA PRO A 56 -9.25 -3.75 -9.67
C PRO A 56 -7.80 -4.20 -9.90
N ILE A 57 -7.33 -4.21 -11.15
CA ILE A 57 -5.94 -4.58 -11.49
C ILE A 57 -4.93 -3.64 -10.81
N SER A 58 -5.27 -2.35 -10.70
CA SER A 58 -4.39 -1.38 -10.03
C SER A 58 -4.31 -1.64 -8.53
N ALA A 59 -5.41 -2.05 -7.91
CA ALA A 59 -5.46 -2.34 -6.48
C ALA A 59 -4.63 -3.59 -6.16
N VAL A 60 -4.70 -4.63 -6.99
CA VAL A 60 -3.83 -5.81 -6.87
C VAL A 60 -2.37 -5.41 -7.00
N ALA A 61 -2.00 -4.55 -7.97
CA ALA A 61 -0.62 -4.08 -8.07
C ALA A 61 -0.17 -3.34 -6.79
N ILE A 62 -1.02 -2.45 -6.25
CA ILE A 62 -0.74 -1.72 -5.01
C ILE A 62 -0.62 -2.68 -3.82
N SER A 63 -1.46 -3.72 -3.75
CA SER A 63 -1.50 -4.65 -2.62
C SER A 63 -0.18 -5.40 -2.43
N PHE A 64 0.53 -5.74 -3.52
CA PHE A 64 1.84 -6.38 -3.48
C PHE A 64 3.02 -5.39 -3.40
N ILE A 65 2.89 -4.19 -3.98
CA ILE A 65 3.97 -3.18 -3.91
C ILE A 65 4.07 -2.59 -2.51
N THR A 66 2.95 -2.40 -1.81
CA THR A 66 2.93 -1.84 -0.46
C THR A 66 3.77 -2.63 0.56
N PRO A 67 3.62 -3.97 0.70
CA PRO A 67 4.47 -4.78 1.59
C PRO A 67 5.92 -4.90 1.12
N LEU A 68 6.19 -4.80 -0.20
CA LEU A 68 7.55 -4.68 -0.70
C LEU A 68 8.22 -3.40 -0.18
N VAL A 69 7.53 -2.26 -0.25
CA VAL A 69 8.01 -0.98 0.32
C VAL A 69 8.15 -1.08 1.85
N ALA A 70 7.23 -1.76 2.53
CA ALA A 70 7.33 -1.99 3.97
C ALA A 70 8.58 -2.80 4.36
N PHE A 71 8.91 -3.84 3.58
CA PHE A 71 10.12 -4.62 3.75
C PHE A 71 11.39 -3.79 3.51
N LEU A 72 11.45 -3.05 2.41
CA LEU A 72 12.59 -2.20 2.07
C LEU A 72 12.82 -1.07 3.09
N THR A 73 11.76 -0.63 3.77
CA THR A 73 11.84 0.40 4.83
C THR A 73 12.00 -0.19 6.24
N GLY A 74 12.21 -1.50 6.37
CA GLY A 74 12.45 -2.18 7.66
C GLY A 74 11.22 -2.34 8.56
N LYS A 75 10.00 -2.10 8.04
CA LYS A 75 8.74 -2.26 8.78
C LYS A 75 8.21 -3.69 8.75
N LEU A 76 8.61 -4.47 7.74
CA LEU A 76 8.29 -5.88 7.62
C LEU A 76 9.54 -6.71 7.95
N PRO A 77 9.51 -7.56 8.98
CA PRO A 77 10.72 -8.24 9.46
C PRO A 77 11.20 -9.36 8.52
N LEU A 78 10.31 -9.93 7.70
CA LEU A 78 10.61 -11.08 6.85
C LEU A 78 10.04 -10.87 5.45
N ALA A 79 10.89 -11.04 4.42
CA ALA A 79 10.47 -10.98 3.02
C ALA A 79 9.41 -12.04 2.66
N VAL A 80 9.42 -13.18 3.36
CA VAL A 80 8.42 -14.25 3.21
C VAL A 80 7.01 -13.76 3.50
N LEU A 81 6.83 -12.71 4.31
CA LEU A 81 5.51 -12.15 4.62
C LEU A 81 4.92 -11.29 3.49
N ILE A 82 5.72 -10.88 2.50
CA ILE A 82 5.26 -10.03 1.38
C ILE A 82 4.07 -10.66 0.64
N PRO A 83 4.13 -11.91 0.15
CA PRO A 83 2.99 -12.54 -0.53
C PRO A 83 1.77 -12.70 0.40
N PHE A 84 1.96 -12.99 1.69
CA PHE A 84 0.83 -13.15 2.61
C PHE A 84 0.10 -11.83 2.88
N VAL A 85 0.85 -10.74 3.10
CA VAL A 85 0.27 -9.41 3.29
C VAL A 85 -0.37 -8.92 1.98
N GLY A 86 0.29 -9.15 0.84
CA GLY A 86 -0.24 -8.77 -0.47
C GLY A 86 -1.53 -9.49 -0.82
N LEU A 87 -1.64 -10.79 -0.49
CA LEU A 87 -2.86 -11.57 -0.64
C LEU A 87 -3.94 -11.12 0.35
N GLY A 88 -3.61 -10.88 1.61
CA GLY A 88 -4.57 -10.38 2.61
C GLY A 88 -5.17 -9.03 2.23
N ASN A 89 -4.39 -8.18 1.56
CA ASN A 89 -4.84 -6.89 1.04
C ASN A 89 -5.60 -7.01 -0.30
N ALA A 90 -5.53 -8.15 -0.99
CA ALA A 90 -6.15 -8.36 -2.30
C ALA A 90 -7.53 -9.03 -2.25
N VAL A 91 -7.99 -9.39 -1.04
CA VAL A 91 -9.34 -9.91 -0.76
C VAL A 91 -10.30 -8.74 -0.52
#